data_AF-A0A316RAN2-F1
#
_entry.id   AF-A0A316RAN2-F1
#
_cell.length_a   1.000
_cell.length_b   1.000
_cell.length_c   1.000
_cell.angle_alpha   90.00
_cell.angle_beta   90.00
_cell.angle_gamma   90.00
#
_symmetry.space_group_name_H-M   'P 1'
#
loop_
_entity.id
_entity.type
_entity.pdbx_description
1 polymer ?
#
loop_
_entity_poly.entity_id
_entity_poly.type
_entity_poly.pdbx_seq_one_letter_code
_entity_poly.pdbx_strand_id
1 'polypeptide(L)'
;MQRNNDSKKRKSRFNPNRTCYLTADGKYYCYERWDDDAKCVVTQRLEVGKDLSLELTIMLDESDHDMDLQDRYESELRDPLFDAKANSYKADPDNEDAVDPWDMIADKGSSPEDAMFAEPEQENPQAVEARRVIDEECTESQQDFFFEHFGKGTPLEEMRQAEAEQTGKLPSSAAMTNRKNKIVDKVAKSFGVERVKRHKYPKKD
;
A
#
# COMPACT_ATOMS: atom_id res chain seq x y z
N MET A 1 -27.57 43.07 -4.54
CA MET A 1 -26.75 41.86 -4.76
C MET A 1 -25.59 42.25 -5.68
N GLN A 2 -24.42 42.51 -5.11
CA GLN A 2 -23.18 42.66 -5.90
C GLN A 2 -22.85 41.28 -6.46
N ARG A 3 -22.90 41.13 -7.79
CA ARG A 3 -22.31 39.97 -8.45
C ARG A 3 -20.80 40.11 -8.26
N ASN A 4 -20.19 39.19 -7.50
CA ASN A 4 -18.73 39.09 -7.49
C ASN A 4 -18.28 38.86 -8.93
N ASN A 5 -17.64 39.85 -9.54
CA ASN A 5 -16.85 39.70 -10.76
C ASN A 5 -15.51 39.03 -10.43
N ASP A 6 -15.53 38.00 -9.57
CA ASP A 6 -14.41 37.09 -9.48
C ASP A 6 -14.48 36.24 -10.73
N SER A 7 -13.83 36.71 -11.80
CA SER A 7 -13.50 35.86 -12.94
C SER A 7 -12.87 34.60 -12.36
N LYS A 8 -13.57 33.47 -12.46
CA LYS A 8 -13.13 32.19 -11.90
C LYS A 8 -11.68 32.00 -12.35
N LYS A 9 -10.75 32.02 -11.39
CA LYS A 9 -9.32 31.93 -11.71
C LYS A 9 -9.07 30.60 -12.41
N ARG A 10 -8.46 30.67 -13.59
CA ARG A 10 -8.07 29.50 -14.39
C ARG A 10 -7.29 28.51 -13.52
N LYS A 11 -7.63 27.22 -13.57
CA LYS A 11 -6.97 26.15 -12.83
C LYS A 11 -5.79 25.56 -13.60
N SER A 12 -5.95 25.36 -14.90
CA SER A 12 -4.90 24.81 -15.76
C SER A 12 -3.76 25.81 -16.00
N ARG A 13 -2.57 25.30 -16.31
CA ARG A 13 -1.45 26.10 -16.82
C ARG A 13 -1.58 26.23 -18.34
N PHE A 14 -1.16 27.38 -18.85
CA PHE A 14 -1.10 27.59 -20.29
C PHE A 14 0.05 26.75 -20.84
N ASN A 15 -0.25 25.81 -21.73
CA ASN A 15 0.73 24.95 -22.35
C ASN A 15 0.40 24.75 -23.84
N PRO A 16 1.07 25.48 -24.76
CA PRO A 16 0.80 25.38 -26.19
C PRO A 16 1.34 24.09 -26.82
N ASN A 17 2.11 23.29 -26.09
CA ASN A 17 2.61 22.00 -26.56
C ASN A 17 1.58 20.87 -26.31
N ARG A 18 0.43 21.18 -25.68
CA ARG A 18 -0.68 20.23 -25.53
C ARG A 18 -1.53 20.19 -26.79
N THR A 19 -2.14 19.03 -27.02
CA THR A 19 -3.14 18.83 -28.07
C THR A 19 -4.38 19.68 -27.87
N CYS A 20 -4.69 20.11 -26.64
CA CYS A 20 -5.75 21.05 -26.32
C CYS A 20 -5.37 21.95 -25.16
N TYR A 21 -5.75 23.23 -25.23
CA TYR A 21 -5.44 24.23 -24.21
C TYR A 21 -6.27 25.51 -24.36
N LEU A 22 -6.57 26.17 -23.24
CA LEU A 22 -7.07 27.54 -23.23
C LEU A 22 -5.93 28.55 -23.46
N THR A 23 -6.13 29.55 -24.33
CA THR A 23 -5.12 30.59 -24.58
C THR A 23 -4.79 31.39 -23.32
N ALA A 24 -3.60 32.00 -23.28
CA ALA A 24 -3.15 32.78 -22.13
C ALA A 24 -4.07 33.96 -21.79
N ASP A 25 -4.73 34.54 -22.79
CA ASP A 25 -5.72 35.62 -22.64
C ASP A 25 -7.14 35.12 -22.35
N GLY A 26 -7.36 33.79 -22.32
CA GLY A 26 -8.64 33.15 -22.02
C GLY A 26 -9.72 33.33 -23.09
N LYS A 27 -9.37 33.88 -24.27
CA LYS A 27 -10.34 34.20 -25.32
C LYS A 27 -10.68 33.02 -26.22
N TYR A 28 -9.75 32.09 -26.40
CA TYR A 28 -9.92 30.96 -27.28
C TYR A 28 -9.56 29.66 -26.58
N TYR A 29 -10.35 28.63 -26.84
CA TYR A 29 -9.96 27.26 -26.59
C TYR A 29 -9.40 26.66 -27.87
N CYS A 30 -8.18 26.14 -27.81
CA CYS A 30 -7.47 25.55 -28.94
C CYS A 30 -7.46 24.04 -28.79
N TYR A 31 -7.67 23.31 -29.89
CA TYR A 31 -7.44 21.88 -29.94
C TYR A 31 -6.96 21.43 -31.31
N GLU A 32 -6.20 20.34 -31.34
CA GLU A 32 -5.72 19.70 -32.56
C GLU A 32 -6.82 18.84 -33.19
N ARG A 33 -6.97 18.99 -34.50
CA ARG A 33 -7.91 18.23 -35.32
C ARG A 33 -7.21 17.76 -36.59
N TRP A 34 -7.50 16.54 -37.01
CA TRP A 34 -7.09 16.07 -38.34
C TRP A 34 -7.89 16.77 -39.44
N ASP A 35 -7.20 17.38 -40.39
CA ASP A 35 -7.78 17.96 -41.59
C ASP A 35 -7.66 16.95 -42.75
N ASP A 36 -8.80 16.45 -43.22
CA ASP A 36 -8.85 15.47 -44.30
C ASP A 36 -8.43 16.02 -45.67
N ASP A 37 -8.57 17.32 -45.90
CA ASP A 37 -8.22 17.97 -47.16
C ASP A 37 -6.72 18.26 -47.19
N ALA A 38 -6.19 18.80 -46.09
CA ALA A 38 -4.77 19.10 -45.96
C ALA A 38 -3.89 17.87 -45.62
N LYS A 39 -4.53 16.74 -45.25
CA LYS A 39 -3.87 15.50 -44.80
C LYS A 39 -2.85 15.75 -43.68
N CYS A 40 -3.16 16.68 -42.78
CA CYS A 40 -2.31 17.04 -41.66
C CYS A 40 -3.13 17.43 -40.42
N VAL A 41 -2.49 17.48 -39.27
CA VAL A 41 -3.09 17.99 -38.03
C VAL A 41 -3.05 19.51 -38.04
N VAL A 42 -4.20 20.14 -37.78
CA VAL A 42 -4.35 21.59 -37.68
C VAL A 42 -4.92 21.97 -36.32
N THR A 43 -4.50 23.12 -35.80
CA THR A 43 -5.06 23.67 -34.55
C THR A 43 -6.33 24.45 -34.84
N GLN A 44 -7.47 23.95 -34.37
CA GLN A 44 -8.74 24.65 -34.41
C GLN A 44 -8.89 25.55 -33.17
N ARG A 45 -9.46 26.75 -33.35
CA ARG A 45 -9.68 27.73 -32.29
C ARG A 45 -11.17 28.02 -32.14
N LEU A 46 -11.69 27.94 -30.93
CA LEU A 46 -13.08 28.23 -30.58
C LEU A 46 -13.13 29.48 -29.69
N GLU A 47 -13.95 30.47 -30.06
CA GLU A 47 -14.09 31.70 -29.29
C GLU A 47 -14.98 31.47 -28.05
N VAL A 48 -14.43 31.80 -26.87
CA VAL A 48 -15.13 31.67 -25.58
C VAL A 48 -16.27 32.67 -25.48
N GLY A 49 -17.45 32.20 -25.11
CA GLY A 49 -18.68 32.98 -25.01
C GLY A 49 -19.49 33.09 -26.31
N LYS A 50 -18.95 32.61 -27.44
CA LYS A 50 -19.62 32.62 -28.74
C LYS A 50 -19.75 31.20 -29.31
N ASP A 51 -18.63 30.58 -29.65
CA ASP A 51 -18.60 29.21 -30.18
C ASP A 51 -18.63 28.20 -29.03
N LEU A 52 -18.07 28.58 -27.89
CA LEU A 52 -17.99 27.77 -26.68
C LEU A 52 -18.70 28.48 -25.52
N SER A 53 -19.60 27.80 -24.82
CA SER A 53 -20.24 28.39 -23.64
C SER A 53 -19.26 28.53 -22.47
N LEU A 54 -19.55 29.44 -21.53
CA LEU A 54 -18.73 29.63 -20.34
C LEU A 54 -18.65 28.35 -19.48
N GLU A 55 -19.74 27.60 -19.37
CA GLU A 55 -19.78 26.33 -18.62
C GLU A 55 -18.86 25.28 -19.27
N LEU A 56 -18.90 25.14 -20.60
CA LEU A 56 -18.00 24.22 -21.31
C LEU A 56 -16.54 24.65 -21.19
N THR A 57 -16.27 25.95 -21.18
CA THR A 57 -14.91 26.48 -20.97
C THR A 57 -14.37 26.12 -19.59
N ILE A 58 -15.23 26.19 -18.55
CA ILE A 58 -14.86 25.79 -17.18
C ILE A 58 -14.57 24.29 -17.11
N MET A 59 -15.43 23.46 -17.72
CA MET A 59 -15.25 22.00 -17.75
C MET A 59 -13.96 21.59 -18.47
N LEU A 60 -13.64 22.26 -19.58
CA LEU A 60 -12.41 22.02 -20.32
C LEU A 60 -11.18 22.50 -19.55
N ASP A 61 -11.23 23.65 -18.87
CA ASP A 61 -10.15 24.10 -17.98
C ASP A 61 -9.88 23.13 -16.81
N GLU A 62 -10.93 22.51 -16.27
CA GLU A 62 -10.79 21.47 -15.24
C GLU A 62 -10.15 20.20 -15.81
N SER A 63 -10.53 19.79 -17.01
CA SER A 63 -9.91 18.64 -17.70
C SER A 63 -8.43 18.89 -18.02
N ASP A 64 -8.10 20.08 -18.53
CA ASP A 64 -6.72 20.50 -18.81
C ASP A 64 -5.89 20.54 -17.51
N HIS A 65 -6.50 20.89 -16.38
CA HIS A 65 -5.86 20.89 -15.07
C HIS A 65 -5.60 19.46 -14.55
N ASP A 66 -6.52 18.53 -14.78
CA ASP A 66 -6.30 17.13 -14.43
C ASP A 66 -5.14 16.54 -15.23
N MET A 67 -4.99 16.92 -16.51
CA MET A 67 -3.80 16.58 -17.31
C MET A 67 -2.52 17.19 -16.74
N ASP A 68 -2.54 18.47 -16.32
CA ASP A 68 -1.41 19.10 -15.62
C ASP A 68 -0.97 18.32 -14.37
N LEU A 69 -1.95 17.82 -13.60
CA LEU A 69 -1.67 17.04 -12.40
C LEU A 69 -1.08 15.68 -12.77
N GLN A 70 -1.63 15.00 -13.78
CA GLN A 70 -1.12 13.74 -14.27
C GLN A 70 0.33 13.86 -14.76
N ASP A 71 0.63 14.84 -15.63
CA ASP A 71 1.99 15.12 -16.13
C ASP A 71 2.97 15.30 -14.95
N ARG A 72 2.52 16.02 -13.91
CA ARG A 72 3.32 16.25 -12.72
C ARG A 72 3.55 14.97 -11.93
N TYR A 73 2.51 14.17 -11.69
CA TYR A 73 2.65 12.90 -10.97
C TYR A 73 3.58 11.94 -11.70
N GLU A 74 3.47 11.85 -13.02
CA GLU A 74 4.39 11.04 -13.84
C GLU A 74 5.83 11.54 -13.74
N SER A 75 6.04 12.86 -13.73
CA SER A 75 7.37 13.44 -13.58
C SER A 75 7.96 13.23 -12.17
N GLU A 76 7.13 13.28 -11.13
CA GLU A 76 7.54 13.09 -9.73
C GLU A 76 7.84 11.61 -9.42
N LEU A 77 7.14 10.67 -10.08
CA LEU A 77 7.31 9.23 -9.91
C LEU A 77 8.35 8.61 -10.86
N ARG A 78 8.85 9.35 -11.84
CA ARG A 78 9.91 8.89 -12.75
C ARG A 78 11.20 8.64 -11.98
N ASP A 79 11.79 7.46 -12.18
CA ASP A 79 13.14 7.15 -11.70
C ASP A 79 14.18 7.64 -12.71
N PRO A 80 15.00 8.66 -12.38
CA PRO A 80 16.02 9.18 -13.28
C PRO A 80 17.09 8.14 -13.65
N LEU A 81 17.38 7.18 -12.76
CA LEU A 81 18.35 6.12 -13.03
C LEU A 81 17.81 5.13 -14.06
N PHE A 82 16.54 4.76 -13.95
CA PHE A 82 15.87 3.94 -14.94
C PHE A 82 15.81 4.65 -16.30
N ASP A 83 15.41 5.92 -16.34
CA ASP A 83 15.38 6.73 -17.56
C ASP A 83 16.76 6.80 -18.24
N ALA A 84 17.83 7.01 -17.46
CA ALA A 84 19.19 7.06 -18.00
C ALA A 84 19.59 5.73 -18.64
N LYS A 85 19.32 4.60 -17.96
CA LYS A 85 19.60 3.26 -18.50
C LYS A 85 18.75 2.93 -19.73
N ALA A 86 17.48 3.31 -19.73
CA ALA A 86 16.59 3.11 -20.87
C ALA A 86 17.04 3.93 -22.08
N ASN A 87 17.48 5.16 -21.87
CA ASN A 87 18.01 6.00 -22.94
C ASN A 87 19.35 5.48 -23.47
N SER A 88 20.25 4.98 -22.61
CA SER A 88 21.51 4.37 -23.07
C SER A 88 21.27 3.09 -23.88
N TYR A 89 20.34 2.24 -23.44
CA TYR A 89 19.97 1.02 -24.16
C TYR A 89 19.35 1.34 -25.53
N LYS A 90 18.47 2.34 -25.62
CA LYS A 90 17.88 2.80 -26.90
C LYS A 90 18.92 3.39 -27.86
N ALA A 91 19.98 4.01 -27.35
CA ALA A 91 21.01 4.62 -28.17
C ALA A 91 21.96 3.58 -28.78
N ASP A 92 22.25 2.50 -28.06
CA ASP A 92 23.12 1.42 -28.52
C ASP A 92 22.64 0.06 -27.96
N PRO A 93 21.66 -0.59 -28.62
CA PRO A 93 21.10 -1.85 -28.14
C PRO A 93 22.03 -3.05 -28.35
N ASP A 94 23.06 -2.93 -29.20
CA ASP A 94 23.98 -4.03 -29.56
C ASP A 94 25.26 -4.02 -28.69
N ASN A 95 25.37 -3.10 -27.74
CA ASN A 95 26.47 -3.07 -26.78
C ASN A 95 26.44 -4.36 -25.93
N GLU A 96 27.58 -5.06 -25.88
CA GLU A 96 27.75 -6.35 -25.19
C GLU A 96 27.39 -6.29 -23.70
N ASP A 97 27.55 -5.11 -23.07
CA ASP A 97 27.23 -4.86 -21.66
C ASP A 97 25.83 -4.26 -21.45
N ALA A 98 25.07 -4.00 -22.51
CA ALA A 98 23.76 -3.36 -22.43
C ALA A 98 22.65 -4.39 -22.14
N VAL A 99 22.10 -4.33 -20.93
CA VAL A 99 20.94 -5.12 -20.52
C VAL A 99 19.69 -4.26 -20.60
N ASP A 100 18.60 -4.80 -21.14
CA ASP A 100 17.30 -4.12 -21.12
C ASP A 100 16.92 -3.77 -19.68
N PRO A 101 16.71 -2.49 -19.35
CA PRO A 101 16.33 -2.09 -17.99
C PRO A 101 15.02 -2.74 -17.52
N TRP A 102 14.11 -3.08 -18.42
CA TRP A 102 12.89 -3.82 -18.10
C TRP A 102 13.21 -5.23 -17.60
N ASP A 103 14.30 -5.83 -18.08
CA ASP A 103 14.79 -7.11 -17.62
C ASP A 103 15.53 -7.06 -16.27
N MET A 104 15.78 -5.87 -15.74
CA MET A 104 16.38 -5.69 -14.41
C MET A 104 15.35 -5.47 -13.29
N ILE A 105 14.06 -5.43 -13.62
CA ILE A 105 13.01 -5.27 -12.61
C ILE A 105 13.01 -6.52 -11.72
N ALA A 106 13.13 -6.30 -10.41
CA ALA A 106 13.28 -7.36 -9.42
C ALA A 106 12.08 -8.31 -9.35
N ASP A 107 10.91 -7.82 -9.71
CA ASP A 107 9.67 -8.57 -9.77
C ASP A 107 9.17 -8.70 -11.21
N LYS A 108 9.55 -9.80 -11.86
CA LYS A 108 9.09 -10.17 -13.21
C LYS A 108 7.85 -11.06 -13.19
N GLY A 109 7.44 -11.50 -12.01
CA GLY A 109 6.54 -12.66 -11.83
C GLY A 109 5.15 -12.30 -11.34
N SER A 110 4.99 -11.17 -10.66
CA SER A 110 3.71 -10.77 -10.10
C SER A 110 2.89 -10.03 -11.15
N SER A 111 1.75 -10.60 -11.56
CA SER A 111 0.71 -9.77 -12.17
C SER A 111 0.37 -8.66 -11.16
N PRO A 112 0.06 -7.42 -11.59
CA PRO A 112 -0.49 -6.40 -10.71
C PRO A 112 -1.69 -6.93 -9.91
N GLU A 113 -2.44 -7.87 -10.50
CA GLU A 113 -3.55 -8.56 -9.87
C GLU A 113 -3.10 -9.46 -8.71
N ASP A 114 -1.97 -10.16 -8.81
CA ASP A 114 -1.45 -10.99 -7.72
C ASP A 114 -1.00 -10.15 -6.51
N ALA A 115 -0.50 -8.94 -6.77
CA ALA A 115 -0.14 -8.00 -5.72
C ALA A 115 -1.36 -7.30 -5.10
N MET A 116 -2.40 -6.99 -5.89
CA MET A 116 -3.62 -6.32 -5.42
C MET A 116 -4.65 -7.28 -4.81
N PHE A 117 -4.67 -8.54 -5.25
CA PHE A 117 -5.60 -9.59 -4.83
C PHE A 117 -4.86 -10.80 -4.26
N ALA A 118 -3.74 -10.55 -3.56
CA ALA A 118 -3.04 -11.60 -2.83
C ALA A 118 -4.06 -12.35 -1.95
N GLU A 119 -4.24 -13.66 -2.22
CA GLU A 119 -5.04 -14.49 -1.34
C GLU A 119 -4.45 -14.38 0.07
N PRO A 120 -5.31 -14.27 1.10
CA PRO A 120 -4.83 -14.25 2.47
C PRO A 120 -3.93 -15.47 2.70
N GLU A 121 -2.75 -15.25 3.27
CA GLU A 121 -1.78 -16.32 3.53
C GLU A 121 -2.50 -17.55 4.11
N GLN A 122 -2.33 -18.70 3.46
CA GLN A 122 -2.90 -19.94 3.97
C GLN A 122 -2.44 -20.14 5.41
N GLU A 123 -3.41 -20.25 6.33
CA GLU A 123 -3.12 -20.37 7.75
C GLU A 123 -2.16 -21.54 7.99
N ASN A 124 -1.08 -21.30 8.73
CA ASN A 124 -0.09 -22.32 9.01
C ASN A 124 -0.78 -23.55 9.64
N PRO A 125 -0.66 -24.77 9.09
CA PRO A 125 -1.34 -25.95 9.60
C PRO A 125 -0.99 -26.25 11.06
N GLN A 126 0.20 -25.86 11.52
CA GLN A 126 0.61 -25.99 12.92
C GLN A 126 -0.15 -25.00 13.83
N ALA A 127 -0.52 -23.81 13.33
CA ALA A 127 -1.33 -22.87 14.09
C ALA A 127 -2.76 -23.39 14.28
N VAL A 128 -3.33 -24.02 13.25
CA VAL A 128 -4.66 -24.67 13.31
C VAL A 128 -4.66 -25.80 14.35
N GLU A 129 -3.65 -26.67 14.32
CA GLU A 129 -3.54 -27.77 15.28
C GLU A 129 -3.29 -27.28 16.71
N ALA A 130 -2.48 -26.23 16.89
CA ALA A 130 -2.27 -25.62 18.20
C ALA A 130 -3.58 -25.04 18.78
N ARG A 131 -4.41 -24.39 17.95
CA ARG A 131 -5.74 -23.89 18.36
C ARG A 131 -6.66 -25.03 18.78
N ARG A 132 -6.75 -26.10 17.99
CA ARG A 132 -7.53 -27.29 18.34
C ARG A 132 -7.16 -27.82 19.73
N VAL A 133 -5.88 -27.94 20.03
CA VAL A 133 -5.39 -28.43 21.33
C VAL A 133 -5.72 -27.48 22.49
N ILE A 134 -5.68 -26.17 22.24
CA ILE A 134 -6.05 -25.18 23.25
C ILE A 134 -7.57 -25.24 23.52
N ASP A 135 -8.38 -25.37 22.49
CA ASP A 135 -9.83 -25.39 22.63
C ASP A 135 -10.36 -26.72 23.21
N GLU A 136 -9.74 -27.85 22.88
CA GLU A 136 -10.22 -29.18 23.29
C GLU A 136 -9.53 -29.73 24.56
N GLU A 137 -8.22 -29.50 24.74
CA GLU A 137 -7.44 -30.11 25.83
C GLU A 137 -7.18 -29.18 27.03
N CYS A 138 -7.38 -27.88 26.88
CA CYS A 138 -7.20 -26.92 27.98
C CYS A 138 -8.53 -26.65 28.72
N THR A 139 -8.43 -26.42 30.03
CA THR A 139 -9.58 -25.98 30.83
C THR A 139 -9.94 -24.54 30.50
N GLU A 140 -11.16 -24.08 30.77
CA GLU A 140 -11.57 -22.67 30.55
C GLU A 140 -10.56 -21.68 31.16
N SER A 141 -10.14 -21.91 32.41
CA SER A 141 -9.12 -21.07 33.06
C SER A 141 -7.74 -21.09 32.39
N GLN A 142 -7.40 -22.13 31.63
CA GLN A 142 -6.17 -22.22 30.84
C GLN A 142 -6.34 -21.54 29.48
N GLN A 143 -7.54 -21.59 28.88
CA GLN A 143 -7.87 -20.88 27.66
C GLN A 143 -7.89 -19.37 27.91
N ASP A 144 -8.57 -18.91 28.97
CA ASP A 144 -8.59 -17.51 29.38
C ASP A 144 -7.17 -16.99 29.61
N PHE A 145 -6.35 -17.75 30.35
CA PHE A 145 -4.94 -17.43 30.56
C PHE A 145 -4.16 -17.36 29.23
N PHE A 146 -4.42 -18.28 28.29
CA PHE A 146 -3.77 -18.29 26.99
C PHE A 146 -4.14 -17.05 26.17
N PHE A 147 -5.43 -16.73 26.07
CA PHE A 147 -5.90 -15.55 25.33
C PHE A 147 -5.41 -14.25 25.96
N GLU A 148 -5.36 -14.17 27.28
CA GLU A 148 -4.91 -12.97 27.97
C GLU A 148 -3.39 -12.75 27.81
N HIS A 149 -2.58 -13.80 27.98
CA HIS A 149 -1.13 -13.68 27.85
C HIS A 149 -0.64 -13.65 26.39
N PHE A 150 -1.09 -14.58 25.55
CA PHE A 150 -0.61 -14.75 24.17
C PHE A 150 -1.47 -14.04 23.13
N GLY A 151 -2.77 -13.85 23.39
CA GLY A 151 -3.68 -13.13 22.48
C GLY A 151 -3.63 -11.62 22.67
N LYS A 152 -3.83 -11.13 23.90
CA LYS A 152 -3.79 -9.69 24.24
C LYS A 152 -2.38 -9.17 24.51
N GLY A 153 -1.42 -10.05 24.78
CA GLY A 153 -0.04 -9.67 25.10
C GLY A 153 0.16 -9.18 26.54
N THR A 154 -0.79 -9.44 27.45
CA THR A 154 -0.71 -8.97 28.84
C THR A 154 0.48 -9.62 29.55
N PRO A 155 1.36 -8.85 30.22
CA PRO A 155 2.47 -9.43 30.97
C PRO A 155 1.97 -10.22 32.17
N LEU A 156 2.69 -11.31 32.51
CA LEU A 156 2.31 -12.23 33.60
C LEU A 156 2.16 -11.54 34.96
N GLU A 157 2.84 -10.41 35.16
CA GLU A 157 2.81 -9.63 36.39
C GLU A 157 1.50 -8.84 36.54
N GLU A 158 0.97 -8.31 35.44
CA GLU A 158 -0.34 -7.64 35.43
C GLU A 158 -1.47 -8.65 35.66
N MET A 159 -1.38 -9.83 35.03
CA MET A 159 -2.33 -10.93 35.28
C MET A 159 -2.31 -11.38 36.75
N ARG A 160 -1.13 -11.36 37.38
CA ARG A 160 -0.96 -11.72 38.80
C ARG A 160 -1.65 -10.73 39.73
N GLN A 161 -1.61 -9.44 39.39
CA GLN A 161 -2.27 -8.37 40.14
C GLN A 161 -3.79 -8.44 39.95
N ALA A 162 -4.26 -8.62 38.72
CA ALA A 162 -5.69 -8.81 38.41
C ALA A 162 -6.28 -10.04 39.12
N GLU A 163 -5.58 -11.19 39.12
CA GLU A 163 -6.02 -12.37 39.88
C GLU A 163 -6.06 -12.10 41.39
N ALA A 164 -5.15 -11.29 41.92
CA ALA A 164 -5.12 -10.92 43.33
C ALA A 164 -6.30 -10.00 43.72
N GLU A 165 -6.70 -9.09 42.84
CA GLU A 165 -7.88 -8.25 43.01
C GLU A 165 -9.17 -9.07 42.94
N GLN A 166 -9.23 -10.07 42.06
CA GLN A 166 -10.42 -10.90 41.86
C GLN A 166 -10.58 -11.99 42.94
N THR A 167 -9.48 -12.61 43.38
CA THR A 167 -9.50 -13.78 44.28
C THR A 167 -9.01 -13.47 45.70
N GLY A 168 -8.51 -12.25 45.94
CA GLY A 168 -7.94 -11.82 47.22
C GLY A 168 -6.61 -12.48 47.59
N LYS A 169 -6.01 -13.29 46.71
CA LYS A 169 -4.75 -13.99 46.95
C LYS A 169 -3.78 -13.70 45.81
N LEU A 170 -2.60 -13.17 46.15
CA LEU A 170 -1.53 -12.93 45.18
C LEU A 170 -0.88 -14.25 44.76
N PRO A 171 -1.04 -14.73 43.51
CA PRO A 171 -0.34 -15.91 43.04
C PRO A 171 1.17 -15.66 43.03
N SER A 172 1.98 -16.70 43.27
CA SER A 172 3.44 -16.57 43.13
C SER A 172 3.82 -16.41 41.65
N SER A 173 4.86 -15.63 41.36
CA SER A 173 5.40 -15.48 40.00
C SER A 173 5.81 -16.84 39.38
N ALA A 174 6.30 -17.76 40.21
CA ALA A 174 6.60 -19.13 39.80
C ALA A 174 5.34 -19.92 39.40
N ALA A 175 4.20 -19.66 40.08
CA ALA A 175 2.93 -20.32 39.76
C ALA A 175 2.39 -19.89 38.39
N MET A 176 2.46 -18.60 38.06
CA MET A 176 2.08 -18.09 36.74
C MET A 176 2.96 -18.68 35.63
N THR A 177 4.26 -18.78 35.89
CA THR A 177 5.21 -19.40 34.96
C THR A 177 4.93 -20.90 34.77
N ASN A 178 4.56 -21.62 35.83
CA ASN A 178 4.20 -23.03 35.76
C ASN A 178 2.88 -23.25 35.00
N ARG A 179 1.87 -22.39 35.20
CA ARG A 179 0.60 -22.43 34.43
C ARG A 179 0.86 -22.23 32.95
N LYS A 180 1.65 -21.22 32.58
CA LYS A 180 2.08 -20.98 31.20
C LYS A 180 2.80 -22.20 30.61
N ASN A 181 3.78 -22.74 31.33
CA ASN A 181 4.54 -23.90 30.86
C ASN A 181 3.64 -25.11 30.65
N LYS A 182 2.64 -25.33 31.50
CA LYS A 182 1.69 -26.44 31.38
C LYS A 182 0.85 -26.37 30.10
N ILE A 183 0.47 -25.17 29.67
CA ILE A 183 -0.25 -24.96 28.40
C ILE A 183 0.68 -25.24 27.22
N VAL A 184 1.91 -24.68 27.26
CA VAL A 184 2.91 -24.91 26.21
C VAL A 184 3.31 -26.39 26.12
N ASP A 185 3.41 -27.10 27.24
CA ASP A 185 3.76 -28.53 27.26
C ASP A 185 2.64 -29.40 26.67
N LYS A 186 1.36 -28.99 26.74
CA LYS A 186 0.25 -29.70 26.07
C LYS A 186 0.34 -29.55 24.55
N VAL A 187 0.51 -28.31 24.08
CA VAL A 187 0.70 -28.02 22.65
C VAL A 187 1.97 -28.71 22.13
N ALA A 188 3.07 -28.69 22.88
CA ALA A 188 4.30 -29.35 22.45
C ALA A 188 4.14 -30.88 22.31
N LYS A 189 3.36 -31.52 23.19
CA LYS A 189 3.05 -32.96 23.11
C LYS A 189 2.26 -33.34 21.87
N SER A 190 1.30 -32.52 21.43
CA SER A 190 0.54 -32.81 20.20
C SER A 190 1.44 -32.81 18.96
N PHE A 191 2.48 -31.97 18.96
CA PHE A 191 3.50 -31.95 17.91
C PHE A 191 4.62 -32.97 18.08
N GLY A 192 4.64 -33.74 19.18
CA GLY A 192 5.72 -34.69 19.49
C GLY A 192 7.06 -34.02 19.82
N VAL A 193 7.06 -32.74 20.21
CA VAL A 193 8.26 -31.94 20.47
C VAL A 193 8.36 -31.61 21.97
N GLU A 194 9.58 -31.48 22.50
CA GLU A 194 9.78 -30.94 23.84
C GLU A 194 9.77 -29.41 23.84
N ARG A 195 9.17 -28.81 24.87
CA ARG A 195 9.20 -27.36 25.06
C ARG A 195 10.64 -26.85 25.15
N VAL A 196 10.95 -25.82 24.36
CA VAL A 196 12.24 -25.14 24.40
C VAL A 196 12.47 -24.50 25.79
N LYS A 197 13.47 -25.00 26.52
CA LYS A 197 13.89 -24.44 27.81
C LYS A 197 14.70 -23.17 27.55
N ARG A 198 14.21 -22.01 28.02
CA ARG A 198 14.89 -20.71 27.87
C ARG A 198 16.24 -20.61 28.60
N HIS A 199 16.61 -21.58 29.43
CA HIS A 199 17.91 -21.61 30.10
C HIS A 199 18.46 -23.05 30.14
N LYS A 200 19.55 -23.30 29.40
CA LYS A 200 20.45 -24.43 29.64
C LYS A 200 21.43 -23.97 30.73
N TYR A 201 21.31 -24.51 31.94
CA TYR A 201 22.42 -24.42 32.88
C TYR A 201 23.57 -25.28 32.33
N PRO A 202 24.81 -24.77 32.27
CA PRO A 202 25.95 -25.61 31.93
C PRO A 202 26.00 -26.78 32.92
N LYS A 203 26.16 -28.00 32.42
CA LYS A 203 26.44 -29.15 33.28
C LYS A 203 27.73 -28.83 34.03
N LYS A 204 27.69 -28.92 35.36
CA LYS A 204 28.93 -28.93 36.15
C LYS A 204 29.58 -30.29 35.90
N ASP A 205 30.78 -30.27 35.34
CA ASP A 205 31.72 -31.40 35.40
C ASP A 205 32.14 -31.68 36.84
#